data_AF-A0A061N662-F1
#
_entry.id   AF-A0A061N662-F1
#
_cell.length_a   1.000
_cell.length_b   1.000
_cell.length_c   1.000
_cell.angle_alpha   90.00
_cell.angle_beta   90.00
_cell.angle_gamma   90.00
#
_symmetry.space_group_name_H-M   'P 1'
#
loop_
_entity.id
_entity.type
_entity.pdbx_description
1 polymer ?
#
loop_
_entity_poly.entity_id
_entity_poly.type
_entity_poly.pdbx_seq_one_letter_code
_entity_poly.pdbx_strand_id
1 'polypeptide(L)'
;MGNPTVTQFEERIAIAEQAECALAFSSGMAAISAVLFTHVKSGEHILASDGIYGATYSLLKQMKERYKISFTYVDFNDLEHVETKLKKENNISVT
;
A
#
# COMPACT_ATOMS: atom_id res chain seq x y z
N MET A 1 -10.25 7.84 -19.88
CA MET A 1 -11.59 8.41 -20.15
C MET A 1 -12.34 8.41 -18.83
N GLY A 2 -12.50 9.58 -18.20
CA GLY A 2 -13.12 9.71 -16.88
C GLY A 2 -14.65 9.75 -16.96
N ASN A 3 -15.32 9.22 -15.94
CA ASN A 3 -16.78 9.30 -15.79
C ASN A 3 -17.13 10.54 -14.93
N PRO A 4 -17.93 11.51 -15.41
CA PRO A 4 -18.25 12.74 -14.68
C PRO A 4 -18.79 12.53 -13.26
N THR A 5 -19.55 11.46 -13.02
CA THR A 5 -20.07 11.13 -11.68
C THR A 5 -18.95 10.65 -10.75
N VAL A 6 -18.01 9.87 -11.29
CA VAL A 6 -16.85 9.36 -10.54
C VAL A 6 -15.88 10.49 -10.23
N THR A 7 -15.62 11.38 -11.20
CA THR A 7 -14.77 12.55 -11.00
C THR A 7 -15.29 13.46 -9.89
N GLN A 8 -16.59 13.74 -9.84
CA GLN A 8 -17.17 14.51 -8.73
C GLN A 8 -17.00 13.81 -7.37
N PHE A 9 -17.06 12.48 -7.32
CA PHE A 9 -16.81 11.74 -6.09
C PHE A 9 -15.34 11.84 -5.67
N GLU A 10 -14.42 11.63 -6.62
CA GLU A 10 -12.97 11.74 -6.41
C GLU A 10 -12.59 13.14 -5.89
N GLU A 11 -13.10 14.21 -6.50
CA GLU A 11 -12.84 15.59 -6.06
C GLU A 11 -13.31 15.83 -4.62
N ARG A 12 -14.49 15.33 -4.25
CA ARG A 12 -15.01 15.47 -2.88
C ARG A 12 -14.19 14.70 -1.86
N ILE A 13 -13.73 13.49 -2.20
CA ILE A 13 -12.87 12.70 -1.33
C ILE A 13 -11.50 13.38 -1.17
N ALA A 14 -10.93 13.91 -2.26
CA ALA A 14 -9.66 14.64 -2.21
C ALA A 14 -9.74 15.84 -1.25
N ILE A 15 -10.83 16.62 -1.34
CA ILE A 15 -11.07 17.75 -0.42
C ILE A 15 -11.22 17.27 1.03
N ALA A 16 -11.98 16.19 1.26
CA ALA A 16 -12.23 15.66 2.59
C ALA A 16 -10.95 15.16 3.29
N GLU A 17 -10.07 14.49 2.54
CA GLU A 17 -8.80 13.96 3.03
C GLU A 17 -7.65 14.98 2.96
N GLN A 18 -7.92 16.22 2.54
CA GLN A 18 -6.93 17.28 2.32
C GLN A 18 -5.79 16.83 1.37
N ALA A 19 -6.13 16.02 0.37
CA ALA A 19 -5.20 15.48 -0.62
C ALA A 19 -5.25 16.26 -1.94
N GLU A 20 -4.16 16.23 -2.70
CA GLU A 20 -4.08 16.87 -4.02
C GLU A 20 -5.03 16.23 -5.05
N CYS A 21 -5.24 14.92 -4.95
CA CYS A 21 -6.15 14.16 -5.81
C CYS A 21 -6.63 12.89 -5.10
N ALA A 22 -7.67 12.26 -5.66
CA ALA A 22 -8.14 10.95 -5.24
C ALA A 22 -8.51 10.12 -6.48
N LEU A 23 -8.50 8.79 -6.33
CA LEU A 23 -8.90 7.85 -7.38
C LEU A 23 -9.91 6.85 -6.82
N ALA A 24 -11.02 6.67 -7.54
CA ALA A 24 -12.05 5.72 -7.19
C ALA A 24 -11.76 4.35 -7.82
N PHE A 25 -11.87 3.30 -7.01
CA PHE A 25 -11.68 1.91 -7.43
C PHE A 25 -12.95 1.11 -7.22
N SER A 26 -13.05 -0.04 -7.88
CA SER A 26 -14.19 -0.96 -7.74
C SER A 26 -14.31 -1.59 -6.35
N SER A 27 -13.22 -1.61 -5.57
CA SER A 27 -13.19 -2.08 -4.18
C SER A 27 -11.95 -1.55 -3.44
N GLY A 28 -11.93 -1.67 -2.11
CA GLY A 28 -10.75 -1.35 -1.31
C GLY A 28 -9.53 -2.21 -1.67
N MET A 29 -9.72 -3.50 -1.96
CA MET A 29 -8.60 -4.36 -2.39
C MET A 29 -8.08 -3.98 -3.77
N ALA A 30 -8.93 -3.46 -4.67
CA ALA A 30 -8.46 -2.91 -5.94
C ALA A 30 -7.60 -1.67 -5.73
N ALA A 31 -7.98 -0.78 -4.80
CA ALA A 31 -7.17 0.39 -4.42
C ALA A 31 -5.81 -0.02 -3.82
N ILE A 32 -5.83 -0.91 -2.81
CA ILE A 32 -4.60 -1.40 -2.16
C ILE A 32 -3.68 -2.09 -3.18
N SER A 33 -4.23 -2.97 -4.01
CA SER A 33 -3.44 -3.66 -5.03
C SER A 33 -2.85 -2.68 -6.03
N ALA A 34 -3.62 -1.68 -6.48
CA ALA A 34 -3.12 -0.67 -7.41
C ALA A 34 -1.94 0.11 -6.83
N VAL A 35 -2.02 0.53 -5.57
CA VAL A 35 -0.91 1.23 -4.87
C VAL A 35 0.33 0.33 -4.81
N LEU A 36 0.18 -0.91 -4.32
CA LEU A 36 1.31 -1.83 -4.16
C LEU A 36 1.97 -2.17 -5.50
N PHE A 37 1.19 -2.47 -6.55
CA PHE A 37 1.76 -2.79 -7.87
C PHE A 37 2.34 -1.57 -8.60
N THR A 38 1.89 -0.36 -8.27
CA THR A 38 2.42 0.87 -8.88
C THR A 38 3.76 1.26 -8.27
N HIS A 39 3.91 1.10 -6.96
CA HIS A 39 5.08 1.56 -6.22
C HIS A 39 6.13 0.49 -5.98
N VAL A 40 5.78 -0.79 -5.98
CA VAL A 40 6.69 -1.88 -5.62
C VAL A 40 7.09 -2.72 -6.84
N LYS A 41 8.39 -2.89 -7.03
CA LYS A 41 8.98 -3.66 -8.12
C LYS A 41 9.47 -5.02 -7.64
N SER A 42 9.63 -5.93 -8.60
CA SER A 42 10.21 -7.25 -8.32
C SER A 42 11.59 -7.13 -7.68
N GLY A 43 11.82 -7.86 -6.60
CA GLY A 43 13.06 -7.83 -5.82
C GLY A 43 13.07 -6.81 -4.67
N GLU A 44 12.04 -5.97 -4.53
CA GLU A 44 11.93 -5.01 -3.43
C GLU A 44 11.33 -5.62 -2.16
N HIS A 45 11.32 -4.83 -1.09
CA HIS A 45 10.80 -5.21 0.22
C HIS A 45 9.67 -4.28 0.67
N ILE A 46 8.64 -4.84 1.30
CA ILE A 46 7.53 -4.10 1.90
C ILE A 46 7.58 -4.28 3.42
N LEU A 47 7.59 -3.17 4.15
CA LEU A 47 7.38 -3.18 5.59
C LEU A 47 5.89 -2.92 5.85
N ALA A 48 5.20 -3.89 6.45
CA ALA A 48 3.77 -3.82 6.69
C ALA A 48 3.46 -3.91 8.20
N SER A 49 2.34 -3.33 8.63
CA SER A 49 1.87 -3.51 10.01
C SER A 49 1.45 -4.95 10.29
N ASP A 50 1.69 -5.44 11.50
CA ASP A 50 1.19 -6.74 11.96
C ASP A 50 -0.35 -6.79 12.12
N GLY A 51 -1.00 -5.63 12.25
CA GLY A 51 -2.45 -5.48 12.38
C GLY A 51 -3.22 -5.31 11.07
N ILE A 52 -2.61 -5.58 9.90
CA ILE A 52 -3.28 -5.35 8.60
C ILE A 52 -4.46 -6.29 8.33
N TYR A 53 -5.38 -5.84 7.47
CA TYR A 53 -6.51 -6.61 6.99
C TYR A 53 -6.08 -7.94 6.33
N GLY A 54 -6.80 -9.04 6.62
CA GLY A 54 -6.39 -10.39 6.20
C GLY A 54 -6.32 -10.61 4.68
N ALA A 55 -7.10 -9.88 3.87
CA ALA A 55 -6.97 -9.97 2.41
C ALA A 55 -5.65 -9.32 1.93
N THR A 56 -5.18 -8.28 2.61
CA THR A 56 -3.88 -7.66 2.36
C THR A 56 -2.74 -8.62 2.70
N TYR A 57 -2.86 -9.37 3.80
CA TYR A 57 -1.91 -10.44 4.14
C TYR A 57 -1.77 -11.48 3.01
N SER A 58 -2.92 -11.91 2.47
CA SER A 58 -2.98 -12.87 1.37
C SER A 58 -2.35 -12.29 0.08
N LEU A 59 -2.59 -11.01 -0.19
CA LEU A 59 -1.98 -10.30 -1.32
C LEU A 59 -0.46 -10.24 -1.19
N LEU A 60 0.09 -9.84 -0.05
CA LEU A 60 1.55 -9.79 0.19
C LEU A 60 2.20 -11.17 0.02
N LYS A 61 1.55 -12.22 0.54
CA LYS A 61 2.01 -13.61 0.34
C LYS A 61 2.06 -13.97 -1.15
N GLN A 62 1.02 -13.66 -1.91
CA GLN A 62 1.01 -13.86 -3.35
C GLN A 62 2.11 -13.06 -4.05
N MET A 63 2.36 -11.82 -3.61
CA MET A 63 3.39 -10.97 -4.18
C MET A 63 4.81 -11.53 -3.98
N LYS A 64 5.06 -12.13 -2.82
CA LYS A 64 6.30 -12.85 -2.55
C LYS A 64 6.47 -14.07 -3.44
N GLU A 65 5.45 -14.91 -3.53
CA GLU A 65 5.51 -16.17 -4.28
C GLU A 65 5.62 -15.95 -5.80
N ARG A 66 4.93 -14.95 -6.34
CA ARG A 66 4.82 -14.73 -7.80
C ARG A 66 5.73 -13.64 -8.35
N TYR A 67 5.93 -12.56 -7.60
CA TYR A 67 6.61 -11.35 -8.09
C TYR A 67 7.96 -11.09 -7.41
N LYS A 68 8.42 -12.02 -6.55
CA LYS A 68 9.69 -11.91 -5.80
C LYS A 68 9.77 -10.64 -4.94
N ILE A 69 8.63 -10.20 -4.42
CA ILE A 69 8.53 -9.04 -3.53
C ILE A 69 8.50 -9.55 -2.09
N SER A 70 9.55 -9.25 -1.34
CA SER A 70 9.65 -9.68 0.06
C SER A 70 8.86 -8.74 0.98
N PHE A 71 8.46 -9.22 2.15
CA PHE A 71 7.78 -8.38 3.14
C PHE A 71 8.11 -8.83 4.57
N THR A 72 8.04 -7.88 5.50
CA THR A 72 8.21 -8.08 6.94
C THR A 72 7.07 -7.38 7.67
N TYR A 73 6.52 -8.03 8.69
CA TYR A 73 5.56 -7.41 9.60
C TYR A 73 6.27 -6.76 10.78
N VAL A 74 5.79 -5.58 11.17
CA VAL A 74 6.28 -4.83 12.32
C VAL A 74 5.10 -4.19 13.05
N ASP A 75 5.21 -4.07 14.37
CA ASP A 75 4.31 -3.23 15.15
C ASP A 75 4.73 -1.76 14.95
N PHE A 76 3.87 -0.96 14.31
CA PHE A 76 4.15 0.45 14.07
C PHE A 76 4.07 1.32 15.34
N ASN A 77 3.67 0.76 16.49
CA ASN A 77 3.76 1.46 17.77
C ASN A 77 5.20 1.48 18.33
N ASP A 78 6.07 0.57 17.88
CA ASP A 78 7.49 0.54 18.25
C ASP A 78 8.35 1.25 17.20
N LEU A 79 8.43 2.58 17.32
CA LEU A 79 9.13 3.45 16.37
C LEU A 79 10.63 3.09 16.24
N GLU A 80 11.29 2.67 17.32
CA GLU A 80 12.72 2.28 17.27
C GLU A 80 12.91 1.01 16.44
N HIS A 81 12.00 0.05 16.58
CA HIS A 81 12.00 -1.17 15.77
C HIS A 81 11.75 -0.87 14.30
N VAL A 82 10.81 0.01 14.00
CA VAL A 82 10.50 0.45 12.63
C VAL A 82 11.71 1.12 11.98
N GLU A 83 12.34 2.09 12.65
CA GLU A 83 13.53 2.78 12.13
C GLU A 83 14.69 1.81 11.86
N THR A 84 14.89 0.84 12.75
CA THR A 84 15.94 -0.17 12.60
C THR A 84 15.71 -1.04 11.37
N LYS A 85 14.45 -1.42 11.12
CA LYS A 85 14.06 -2.19 9.93
C LYS A 85 14.19 -1.36 8.66
N LEU A 86 13.75 -0.10 8.68
CA LEU A 86 13.88 0.84 7.58
C LEU A 86 15.33 1.02 7.12
N LYS A 87 16.28 1.19 8.04
CA LYS A 87 17.71 1.38 7.71
C LYS A 87 18.39 0.13 7.15
N LYS A 88 17.86 -1.06 7.43
CA LYS A 88 18.48 -2.33 7.02
C LYS A 88 18.16 -2.71 5.58
N GLU A 89 17.05 -2.23 5.04
CA GLU A 89 16.54 -2.65 3.74
C GLU A 89 16.47 -1.43 2.81
N ASN A 90 17.46 -1.31 1.93
CA ASN A 90 17.71 -0.10 1.13
C ASN A 90 16.64 0.24 0.06
N ASN A 91 15.57 -0.56 -0.10
CA ASN A 91 14.47 -0.35 -1.05
C ASN A 91 13.12 -0.73 -0.42
N ILE A 92 12.65 0.04 0.58
CA ILE A 92 11.36 -0.19 1.23
C ILE A 92 10.29 0.74 0.67
N SER A 93 9.16 0.16 0.26
CA SER A 93 7.89 0.88 0.18
C SER A 93 7.12 0.64 1.46
N VAL A 94 6.85 1.70 2.22
CA VAL A 94 6.00 1.65 3.42
C VAL A 94 4.55 1.79 2.97
N THR A 95 3.67 0.87 3.37
CA THR A 95 2.24 0.91 3.09
C THR A 95 1.43 0.38 4.26
#